data_AF-J0NBK4-F1
#
_entry.id   AF-J0NBK4-F1
#
_cell.length_a   1.000
_cell.length_b   1.000
_cell.length_c   1.000
_cell.angle_alpha   90.00
_cell.angle_beta   90.00
_cell.angle_gamma   90.00
#
_symmetry.space_group_name_H-M   'P 1'
#
loop_
_entity.id
_entity.type
_entity.pdbx_description
1 polymer ?
#
loop_
_entity_poly.entity_id
_entity_poly.type
_entity_poly.pdbx_seq_one_letter_code
_entity_poly.pdbx_strand_id
1 'polypeptide(L)'
;MNLQKADYGTITQFGSLDDLNQKLSMQTQSLGDVLEQTDANGISLLQKALIGRKFDIAKYLLDEGAKINIISKDGCNELHYLAANINFDAAIPVARLLIKHSADLNHVDKKYGDSALLSLCLELLKRHTEEGMKFLEEILSQDIGLDIVNKSGVCVRTLLHERGTDRMKLLLKDKEKQKTALALNEKYRED
;
A
#
# COMPACT_ATOMS: atom_id res chain seq x y z
N MET A 1 14.38 4.46 24.26
CA MET A 1 14.08 3.02 24.32
C MET A 1 15.29 2.26 24.90
N ASN A 2 15.16 1.07 25.49
CA ASN A 2 16.33 0.26 25.87
C ASN A 2 16.78 -0.62 24.67
N LEU A 3 17.77 -0.13 23.90
CA LEU A 3 18.20 -0.76 22.65
C LEU A 3 18.92 -2.11 22.84
N GLN A 4 19.45 -2.39 24.03
CA GLN A 4 20.05 -3.70 24.32
C GLN A 4 18.99 -4.81 24.37
N LYS A 5 17.77 -4.48 24.82
CA LYS A 5 16.68 -5.44 24.99
C LYS A 5 15.65 -5.42 23.85
N ALA A 6 15.45 -4.28 23.20
CA ALA A 6 14.48 -4.15 22.12
C ALA A 6 14.96 -4.91 20.87
N ASP A 7 14.04 -5.63 20.22
CA ASP A 7 14.25 -6.21 18.90
C ASP A 7 14.01 -5.16 17.79
N TYR A 8 14.39 -5.50 16.56
CA TYR A 8 14.20 -4.61 15.41
C TYR A 8 12.72 -4.31 15.14
N GLY A 9 11.81 -5.27 15.37
CA GLY A 9 10.37 -5.06 15.22
C GLY A 9 9.82 -3.99 16.17
N THR A 10 10.26 -4.01 17.42
CA THR A 10 9.89 -3.03 18.45
C THR A 10 10.43 -1.65 18.10
N ILE A 11 11.69 -1.56 17.65
CA ILE A 11 12.31 -0.30 17.27
C ILE A 11 11.62 0.29 16.03
N THR A 12 11.39 -0.52 15.00
CA THR A 12 10.73 -0.08 13.76
C THR A 12 9.28 0.35 13.99
N GLN A 13 8.57 -0.25 14.95
CA GLN A 13 7.19 0.14 15.26
C GLN A 13 7.11 1.36 16.21
N PHE A 14 7.99 1.46 17.21
CA PHE A 14 7.82 2.42 18.30
C PHE A 14 8.98 3.42 18.47
N GLY A 15 10.18 3.11 18.00
CA GLY A 15 11.40 3.93 18.12
C GLY A 15 11.54 5.01 17.05
N SER A 16 12.73 5.62 16.97
CA SER A 16 13.14 6.54 15.91
C SER A 16 14.08 5.90 14.89
N LEU A 17 14.32 6.57 13.76
CA LEU A 17 15.38 6.15 12.83
C LEU A 17 16.76 6.12 13.49
N ASP A 18 17.03 7.04 14.42
CA ASP A 18 18.26 7.03 15.21
C ASP A 18 18.36 5.79 16.11
N ASP A 19 17.26 5.38 16.76
CA ASP A 19 17.22 4.14 17.55
C ASP A 19 17.55 2.92 16.67
N LEU A 20 17.02 2.89 15.43
CA LEU A 20 17.29 1.81 14.46
C LEU A 20 18.76 1.81 14.03
N ASN A 21 19.32 2.96 13.67
CA ASN A 21 20.71 3.09 13.25
C ASN A 21 21.67 2.73 14.38
N GLN A 22 21.38 3.17 15.61
CA GLN A 22 22.14 2.77 16.80
C GLN A 22 22.07 1.26 17.00
N LYS A 23 20.88 0.65 16.92
CA LYS A 23 20.73 -0.81 17.04
C LYS A 23 21.52 -1.58 15.99
N LEU A 24 21.49 -1.12 14.74
CA LEU A 24 22.28 -1.70 13.64
C LEU A 24 23.78 -1.62 13.95
N SER A 25 24.27 -0.49 14.47
CA SER A 25 25.69 -0.34 14.85
C SER A 25 26.12 -1.23 16.04
N MET A 26 25.18 -1.64 16.88
CA MET A 26 25.46 -2.44 18.09
C MET A 26 25.52 -3.94 17.80
N GLN A 27 24.94 -4.41 16.70
CA GLN A 27 24.84 -5.83 16.37
C GLN A 27 25.68 -6.19 15.15
N THR A 28 26.11 -7.44 15.07
CA THR A 28 26.92 -7.96 13.96
C THR A 28 26.08 -8.46 12.78
N GLN A 29 24.75 -8.36 12.88
CA GLN A 29 23.85 -8.86 11.85
C GLN A 29 23.91 -7.95 10.60
N SER A 30 23.96 -8.55 9.41
CA SER A 30 24.00 -7.75 8.19
C SER A 30 22.67 -7.03 7.99
N LEU A 31 22.70 -5.86 7.33
CA LEU A 31 21.47 -5.13 7.03
C LEU A 31 20.50 -5.99 6.19
N GLY A 32 21.01 -6.78 5.24
CA GLY A 32 20.21 -7.72 4.47
C GLY A 32 19.44 -8.72 5.35
N ASP A 33 20.11 -9.34 6.31
CA ASP A 33 19.45 -10.28 7.24
C ASP A 33 18.40 -9.59 8.11
N VAL A 34 18.58 -8.31 8.43
CA VAL A 34 17.60 -7.51 9.18
C VAL A 34 16.36 -7.22 8.33
N LEU A 35 16.55 -6.82 7.08
CA LEU A 35 15.46 -6.48 6.16
C LEU A 35 14.54 -7.66 5.83
N GLU A 36 15.04 -8.90 5.93
CA GLU A 36 14.26 -10.12 5.69
C GLU A 36 13.45 -10.61 6.91
N GLN A 37 13.61 -9.98 8.08
CA GLN A 37 12.93 -10.43 9.29
C GLN A 37 11.42 -10.21 9.23
N THR A 38 10.69 -11.20 9.73
CA THR A 38 9.27 -11.13 10.00
C THR A 38 8.99 -11.62 11.42
N ASP A 39 7.92 -11.10 12.03
CA ASP A 39 7.46 -11.60 13.33
C ASP A 39 6.68 -12.93 13.19
N ALA A 40 6.18 -13.47 14.31
CA ALA A 40 5.40 -14.70 14.32
C ALA A 40 4.10 -14.64 13.50
N ASN A 41 3.64 -13.45 13.10
CA ASN A 41 2.48 -13.24 12.23
C ASN A 41 2.87 -13.00 10.77
N GLY A 42 4.14 -13.15 10.42
CA GLY A 42 4.64 -12.86 9.08
C GLY A 42 4.68 -11.36 8.78
N ILE A 43 4.65 -10.50 9.80
CA ILE A 43 4.71 -9.05 9.62
C ILE A 43 6.16 -8.61 9.49
N SER A 44 6.52 -7.99 8.36
CA SER A 44 7.89 -7.50 8.11
C SER A 44 8.22 -6.23 8.91
N LEU A 45 9.51 -5.90 9.01
CA LEU A 45 9.95 -4.63 9.62
C LEU A 45 9.36 -3.40 8.91
N LEU A 46 9.24 -3.45 7.58
CA LEU A 46 8.60 -2.39 6.82
C LEU A 46 7.13 -2.23 7.23
N GLN A 47 6.38 -3.34 7.33
CA GLN A 47 4.99 -3.31 7.78
C GLN A 47 4.84 -2.81 9.23
N LYS A 48 5.77 -3.18 10.12
CA LYS A 48 5.82 -2.63 11.49
C LYS A 48 5.98 -1.11 11.49
N ALA A 49 6.85 -0.56 10.64
CA ALA A 49 7.01 0.87 10.50
C ALA A 49 5.72 1.56 9.99
N LEU A 50 5.03 0.96 9.01
CA LEU A 50 3.74 1.48 8.50
C LEU A 50 2.64 1.47 9.57
N ILE A 51 2.54 0.39 10.35
CA ILE A 51 1.60 0.28 11.50
C ILE A 51 1.94 1.36 12.54
N GLY A 52 3.22 1.55 12.83
CA GLY A 52 3.74 2.50 13.81
C GLY A 52 3.73 3.97 13.39
N ARG A 53 3.33 4.28 12.14
CA ARG A 53 3.45 5.62 11.52
C ARG A 53 4.88 6.15 11.50
N LYS A 54 5.86 5.24 11.40
CA LYS A 54 7.29 5.57 11.30
C LYS A 54 7.68 5.70 9.84
N PHE A 55 7.18 6.75 9.18
CA PHE A 55 7.32 6.93 7.74
C PHE A 55 8.77 7.21 7.29
N ASP A 56 9.57 7.83 8.16
CA ASP A 56 11.01 7.99 8.01
C ASP A 56 11.74 6.64 8.03
N ILE A 57 11.41 5.78 8.98
CA ILE A 57 11.92 4.40 9.04
C ILE A 57 11.45 3.59 7.83
N ALA A 58 10.17 3.68 7.46
CA ALA A 58 9.63 2.97 6.31
C ALA A 58 10.36 3.38 5.03
N LYS A 59 10.60 4.67 4.82
CA LYS A 59 11.37 5.19 3.68
C LYS A 59 12.81 4.68 3.71
N TYR A 60 13.48 4.74 4.86
CA TYR A 60 14.84 4.20 5.02
C TYR A 60 14.90 2.71 4.64
N LEU A 61 13.98 1.88 5.16
CA LEU A 61 13.94 0.46 4.84
C LEU A 61 13.71 0.20 3.34
N LEU A 62 12.87 1.01 2.68
CA LEU A 62 12.65 0.93 1.23
C LEU A 62 13.90 1.29 0.42
N ASP A 63 14.59 2.37 0.82
CA ASP A 63 15.83 2.82 0.19
C ASP A 63 16.95 1.78 0.34
N GLU A 64 16.98 1.05 1.45
CA GLU A 64 17.91 -0.06 1.71
C GLU A 64 17.48 -1.40 1.07
N GLY A 65 16.37 -1.43 0.31
CA GLY A 65 15.96 -2.60 -0.45
C GLY A 65 15.12 -3.63 0.32
N ALA A 66 14.35 -3.19 1.31
CA ALA A 66 13.33 -4.03 1.94
C ALA A 66 12.42 -4.70 0.89
N LYS A 67 12.16 -6.00 1.07
CA LYS A 67 11.25 -6.75 0.19
C LYS A 67 9.83 -6.19 0.30
N ILE A 68 9.17 -6.08 -0.85
CA ILE A 68 7.75 -5.69 -0.99
C ILE A 68 6.91 -6.93 -1.24
N ASN A 69 5.59 -6.84 -1.01
CA ASN A 69 4.62 -7.91 -1.17
C ASN A 69 4.84 -9.06 -0.18
N ILE A 70 5.35 -8.75 1.02
CA ILE A 70 5.32 -9.69 2.14
C ILE A 70 3.89 -9.79 2.63
N ILE A 71 3.34 -11.00 2.68
CA ILE A 71 1.95 -11.22 3.07
C ILE A 71 1.90 -11.76 4.49
N SER A 72 1.26 -11.02 5.39
CA SER A 72 1.07 -11.45 6.77
C SER A 72 0.08 -12.62 6.88
N LYS A 73 -0.02 -13.23 8.06
CA LYS A 73 -1.02 -14.26 8.34
C LYS A 73 -2.45 -13.80 8.11
N ASP A 74 -2.73 -12.50 8.20
CA ASP A 74 -4.04 -11.89 7.93
C ASP A 74 -4.29 -11.64 6.43
N GLY A 75 -3.33 -11.98 5.55
CA GLY A 75 -3.41 -11.69 4.11
C GLY A 75 -3.13 -10.22 3.78
N CYS A 76 -2.53 -9.46 4.70
CA CYS A 76 -2.24 -8.05 4.44
C CYS A 76 -0.85 -7.89 3.84
N ASN A 77 -0.74 -7.05 2.80
CA ASN A 77 0.52 -6.49 2.33
C ASN A 77 0.80 -5.10 2.93
N GLU A 78 1.86 -4.44 2.49
CA GLU A 78 2.28 -3.12 2.97
C GLU A 78 1.18 -2.05 2.81
N LEU A 79 0.48 -2.04 1.68
CA LEU A 79 -0.54 -1.03 1.39
C LEU A 79 -1.81 -1.20 2.25
N HIS A 80 -2.17 -2.43 2.64
CA HIS A 80 -3.23 -2.66 3.63
C HIS A 80 -2.87 -2.05 4.99
N TYR A 81 -1.62 -2.25 5.46
CA TYR A 81 -1.16 -1.69 6.72
C TYR A 81 -1.00 -0.16 6.66
N LEU A 82 -0.60 0.38 5.51
CA LEU A 82 -0.52 1.84 5.31
C LEU A 82 -1.89 2.50 5.23
N ALA A 83 -2.93 1.83 4.71
CA ALA A 83 -4.23 2.42 4.45
C ALA A 83 -4.82 3.15 5.67
N ALA A 84 -4.79 2.54 6.86
CA ALA A 84 -5.30 3.15 8.08
C ALA A 84 -4.58 4.47 8.47
N ASN A 85 -3.37 4.68 7.94
CA ASN A 85 -2.52 5.82 8.19
C ASN A 85 -2.30 6.69 6.92
N ILE A 86 -3.00 6.45 5.82
CA ILE A 86 -2.74 7.12 4.53
C ILE A 86 -3.04 8.63 4.56
N ASN A 87 -3.89 9.07 5.50
CA ASN A 87 -4.30 10.46 5.66
C ASN A 87 -3.33 11.32 6.51
N PHE A 88 -2.16 10.79 6.88
CA PHE A 88 -1.06 11.57 7.45
C PHE A 88 -0.17 12.10 6.32
N ASP A 89 0.31 13.34 6.42
CA ASP A 89 1.05 14.02 5.34
C ASP A 89 2.26 13.21 4.82
N ALA A 90 2.98 12.52 5.70
CA ALA A 90 4.14 11.72 5.32
C ALA A 90 3.81 10.32 4.76
N ALA A 91 2.53 9.91 4.77
CA ALA A 91 2.11 8.58 4.33
C ALA A 91 2.01 8.46 2.80
N ILE A 92 1.48 9.48 2.11
CA ILE A 92 1.34 9.47 0.64
C ILE A 92 2.69 9.33 -0.07
N PRO A 93 3.77 10.03 0.33
CA PRO A 93 5.11 9.80 -0.21
C PRO A 93 5.58 8.34 -0.07
N VAL A 94 5.31 7.70 1.08
CA VAL A 94 5.64 6.28 1.30
C VAL A 94 4.78 5.38 0.42
N ALA A 95 3.49 5.66 0.27
CA ALA A 95 2.60 4.90 -0.63
C ALA A 95 3.10 4.93 -2.08
N ARG A 96 3.57 6.09 -2.54
CA ARG A 96 4.17 6.27 -3.87
C ARG A 96 5.45 5.46 -4.03
N LEU A 97 6.29 5.40 -3.01
CA LEU A 97 7.49 4.55 -3.02
C LEU A 97 7.09 3.07 -3.08
N LEU A 98 6.14 2.62 -2.27
CA LEU A 98 5.63 1.24 -2.34
C LEU A 98 5.14 0.88 -3.75
N ILE A 99 4.32 1.74 -4.37
CA ILE A 99 3.82 1.54 -5.74
C ILE A 99 4.98 1.55 -6.75
N LYS A 100 5.94 2.47 -6.61
CA LYS A 100 7.16 2.50 -7.45
C LYS A 100 7.97 1.20 -7.36
N HIS A 101 7.99 0.58 -6.18
CA HIS A 101 8.60 -0.73 -5.94
C HIS A 101 7.64 -1.90 -6.22
N SER A 102 6.58 -1.68 -7.02
CA SER A 102 5.64 -2.71 -7.49
C SER A 102 4.86 -3.41 -6.37
N ALA A 103 4.46 -2.67 -5.33
CA ALA A 103 3.48 -3.16 -4.37
C ALA A 103 2.15 -3.50 -5.06
N ASP A 104 1.63 -4.69 -4.77
CA ASP A 104 0.43 -5.23 -5.39
C ASP A 104 -0.83 -4.53 -4.85
N LEU A 105 -1.43 -3.70 -5.69
CA LEU A 105 -2.68 -2.99 -5.40
C LEU A 105 -3.93 -3.90 -5.43
N ASN A 106 -3.82 -5.07 -6.06
CA ASN A 106 -4.91 -6.00 -6.28
C ASN A 106 -4.95 -7.13 -5.23
N HIS A 107 -3.89 -7.32 -4.45
CA HIS A 107 -3.87 -8.31 -3.37
C HIS A 107 -5.02 -8.08 -2.40
N VAL A 108 -5.68 -9.17 -1.96
CA VAL A 108 -6.84 -9.10 -1.06
C VAL A 108 -6.53 -9.60 0.33
N ASP A 109 -6.98 -8.88 1.35
CA ASP A 109 -6.87 -9.35 2.74
C ASP A 109 -7.79 -10.56 3.02
N LYS A 110 -7.51 -11.30 4.11
CA LYS A 110 -8.36 -12.44 4.50
C LYS A 110 -9.61 -12.02 5.25
N LYS A 111 -9.61 -10.87 5.92
CA LYS A 111 -10.65 -10.48 6.86
C LYS A 111 -11.92 -10.08 6.12
N TYR A 112 -11.80 -9.08 5.26
CA TYR A 112 -12.89 -8.49 4.48
C TYR A 112 -12.81 -8.86 3.01
N GLY A 113 -11.66 -9.34 2.52
CA GLY A 113 -11.44 -9.52 1.09
C GLY A 113 -11.26 -8.20 0.36
N ASP A 114 -10.88 -7.14 1.07
CA ASP A 114 -10.60 -5.86 0.45
C ASP A 114 -9.31 -5.98 -0.34
N SER A 115 -9.28 -5.48 -1.58
CA SER A 115 -8.00 -5.27 -2.25
C SER A 115 -7.23 -4.14 -1.55
N ALA A 116 -5.91 -4.16 -1.65
CA ALA A 116 -5.06 -3.09 -1.10
C ALA A 116 -5.53 -1.70 -1.58
N LEU A 117 -5.90 -1.57 -2.86
CA LEU A 117 -6.45 -0.34 -3.40
C LEU A 117 -7.83 0.00 -2.83
N LEU A 118 -8.69 -0.98 -2.57
CA LEU A 118 -9.98 -0.73 -1.93
C LEU A 118 -9.79 -0.18 -0.52
N SER A 119 -8.88 -0.75 0.28
CA SER A 119 -8.54 -0.23 1.61
C SER A 119 -8.04 1.22 1.55
N LEU A 120 -7.14 1.56 0.60
CA LEU A 120 -6.67 2.93 0.40
C LEU A 120 -7.82 3.88 0.03
N CYS A 121 -8.67 3.51 -0.92
CA CYS A 121 -9.82 4.31 -1.34
C CYS A 121 -10.78 4.56 -0.17
N LEU A 122 -11.10 3.53 0.60
CA LEU A 122 -12.00 3.63 1.76
C LEU A 122 -11.51 4.66 2.78
N GLU A 123 -10.20 4.76 3.01
CA GLU A 123 -9.62 5.70 3.97
C GLU A 123 -9.46 7.11 3.38
N LEU A 124 -8.98 7.25 2.14
CA LEU A 124 -8.80 8.55 1.48
C LEU A 124 -10.13 9.29 1.27
N LEU A 125 -11.19 8.56 0.91
CA LEU A 125 -12.54 9.10 0.71
C LEU A 125 -13.30 9.38 2.03
N LYS A 126 -12.66 9.22 3.21
CA LYS A 126 -13.23 9.74 4.46
C LYS A 126 -12.89 11.21 4.67
N ARG A 127 -11.73 11.67 4.17
CA ARG A 127 -11.22 13.03 4.40
C ARG A 127 -11.24 13.92 3.18
N HIS A 128 -11.18 13.35 1.97
CA HIS A 128 -11.20 14.11 0.71
C HIS A 128 -10.14 15.23 0.65
N THR A 129 -8.93 14.98 1.15
CA THR A 129 -7.82 15.95 1.01
C THR A 129 -7.42 16.09 -0.45
N GLU A 130 -7.00 17.28 -0.87
CA GLU A 130 -6.56 17.54 -2.24
C GLU A 130 -5.44 16.57 -2.66
N GLU A 131 -4.43 16.41 -1.81
CA GLU A 131 -3.31 15.49 -2.07
C GLU A 131 -3.78 14.03 -2.18
N GLY A 132 -4.72 13.61 -1.32
CA GLY A 132 -5.27 12.26 -1.34
C GLY A 132 -6.08 11.99 -2.61
N MET A 133 -6.89 12.94 -3.06
CA MET A 133 -7.66 12.81 -4.30
C MET A 133 -6.73 12.78 -5.52
N LYS A 134 -5.72 13.66 -5.55
CA LYS A 134 -4.70 13.64 -6.58
C LYS A 134 -3.96 12.31 -6.64
N PHE A 135 -3.57 11.76 -5.48
CA PHE A 135 -2.93 10.45 -5.40
C PHE A 135 -3.82 9.33 -5.96
N LEU A 136 -5.11 9.32 -5.64
CA LEU A 136 -6.05 8.36 -6.24
C LEU A 136 -6.19 8.54 -7.75
N GLU A 137 -6.30 9.78 -8.25
CA GLU A 137 -6.38 10.04 -9.70
C GLU A 137 -5.15 9.53 -10.44
N GLU A 138 -3.97 9.64 -9.85
CA GLU A 138 -2.73 9.11 -10.41
C GLU A 138 -2.72 7.57 -10.43
N ILE A 139 -3.17 6.91 -9.36
CA ILE A 139 -3.34 5.45 -9.36
C ILE A 139 -4.34 5.03 -10.46
N LEU A 140 -5.47 5.72 -10.55
CA LEU A 140 -6.51 5.47 -11.55
C LEU A 140 -6.05 5.73 -12.98
N SER A 141 -4.97 6.49 -13.20
CA SER A 141 -4.40 6.63 -14.55
C SER A 141 -3.68 5.37 -15.04
N GLN A 142 -3.31 4.45 -14.14
CA GLN A 142 -2.61 3.21 -14.45
C GLN A 142 -3.60 2.11 -14.89
N ASP A 143 -3.09 1.04 -15.50
CA ASP A 143 -3.88 -0.16 -15.80
C ASP A 143 -3.92 -1.07 -14.57
N ILE A 144 -5.02 -0.99 -13.81
CA ILE A 144 -5.17 -1.61 -12.50
C ILE A 144 -6.56 -2.25 -12.35
N GLY A 145 -6.66 -3.26 -11.47
CA GLY A 145 -7.89 -3.99 -11.21
C GLY A 145 -8.86 -3.18 -10.36
N LEU A 146 -9.92 -2.66 -10.99
CA LEU A 146 -10.95 -1.87 -10.29
C LEU A 146 -12.16 -2.68 -9.84
N ASP A 147 -12.28 -3.91 -10.35
CA ASP A 147 -13.48 -4.73 -10.27
C ASP A 147 -13.30 -5.95 -9.34
N ILE A 148 -12.28 -5.93 -8.47
CA ILE A 148 -12.07 -6.95 -7.44
C ILE A 148 -13.08 -6.71 -6.31
N VAL A 149 -14.01 -7.66 -6.14
CA VAL A 149 -15.14 -7.55 -5.21
C VAL A 149 -14.78 -8.19 -3.87
N ASN A 150 -14.95 -7.44 -2.78
CA ASN A 150 -14.75 -7.94 -1.42
C ASN A 150 -15.95 -8.80 -0.94
N LYS A 151 -15.87 -9.32 0.29
CA LYS A 151 -16.93 -10.18 0.87
C LYS A 151 -18.28 -9.47 1.05
N SER A 152 -18.29 -8.13 1.04
CA SER A 152 -19.51 -7.30 1.15
C SER A 152 -20.08 -6.90 -0.21
N GLY A 153 -19.50 -7.35 -1.33
CA GLY A 153 -19.97 -6.98 -2.67
C GLY A 153 -19.45 -5.62 -3.18
N VAL A 154 -18.45 -5.03 -2.53
CA VAL A 154 -17.88 -3.72 -2.88
C VAL A 154 -16.56 -3.91 -3.63
N CYS A 155 -16.35 -3.14 -4.70
CA CYS A 155 -15.06 -3.01 -5.39
C CYS A 155 -14.67 -1.53 -5.50
N VAL A 156 -13.45 -1.27 -5.99
CA VAL A 156 -12.95 0.11 -6.16
C VAL A 156 -13.85 0.90 -7.10
N ARG A 157 -14.30 0.29 -8.21
CA ARG A 157 -15.18 0.96 -9.17
C ARG A 157 -16.49 1.40 -8.54
N THR A 158 -17.20 0.49 -7.85
CA THR A 158 -18.50 0.81 -7.24
C THR A 158 -18.33 1.88 -6.16
N LEU A 159 -17.30 1.77 -5.32
CA LEU A 159 -17.00 2.76 -4.29
C LEU A 159 -16.74 4.16 -4.89
N LEU A 160 -15.99 4.26 -5.97
CA LEU A 160 -15.68 5.54 -6.62
C LEU A 160 -16.89 6.15 -7.35
N HIS A 161 -17.81 5.34 -7.86
CA HIS A 161 -19.08 5.87 -8.38
C HIS A 161 -19.93 6.50 -7.27
N GLU A 162 -19.97 5.88 -6.10
CA GLU A 162 -20.75 6.37 -4.96
C GLU A 162 -20.10 7.58 -4.28
N ARG A 163 -18.78 7.53 -4.07
CA ARG A 163 -18.06 8.45 -3.17
C ARG A 163 -16.92 9.22 -3.83
N GLY A 164 -16.51 8.87 -5.05
CA GLY A 164 -15.39 9.52 -5.74
C GLY A 164 -15.73 10.93 -6.27
N THR A 165 -14.70 11.68 -6.66
CA THR A 165 -14.86 13.00 -7.29
C THR A 165 -15.41 12.87 -8.71
N ASP A 166 -15.94 13.96 -9.27
CA ASP A 166 -16.38 13.98 -10.67
C ASP A 166 -15.24 13.66 -11.64
N ARG A 167 -14.02 14.08 -11.30
CA ARG A 167 -12.82 13.75 -12.07
C ARG A 167 -12.54 12.25 -12.07
N MET A 168 -12.64 11.58 -10.92
CA MET A 168 -12.49 10.13 -10.83
C MET A 168 -13.57 9.41 -11.64
N LYS A 169 -14.83 9.83 -11.54
CA LYS A 169 -15.95 9.26 -12.31
C LYS A 169 -15.73 9.42 -13.82
N LEU A 170 -15.15 10.53 -14.26
CA LEU A 170 -14.78 10.74 -15.66
C LEU A 170 -13.68 9.76 -16.10
N LEU A 171 -12.62 9.60 -15.30
CA LEU A 171 -11.55 8.64 -15.57
C LEU A 171 -12.08 7.20 -15.71
N LEU A 172 -13.04 6.79 -14.87
CA LEU A 172 -13.68 5.47 -14.96
C LEU A 172 -14.43 5.27 -16.28
N LYS A 173 -15.21 6.27 -16.71
CA LYS A 173 -15.95 6.24 -17.99
C LYS A 173 -15.01 6.16 -19.19
N ASP A 174 -13.89 6.89 -19.15
CA ASP A 174 -12.93 6.89 -20.25
C ASP A 174 -12.25 5.53 -20.40
N LYS A 175 -11.94 4.85 -19.29
CA LYS A 175 -11.43 3.47 -19.31
C LYS A 175 -12.43 2.47 -19.88
N GLU A 176 -13.71 2.59 -19.56
CA GLU A 176 -14.76 1.72 -20.11
C GLU A 176 -14.89 1.85 -21.63
N LYS A 177 -14.83 3.09 -22.14
CA LYS A 177 -14.81 3.36 -23.58
C LYS A 177 -13.60 2.75 -24.26
N GLN A 178 -12.41 2.90 -23.66
CA GLN A 178 -11.17 2.33 -24.19
C GLN A 178 -11.24 0.79 -24.26
N LYS A 179 -11.71 0.13 -23.20
CA LYS A 179 -11.89 -1.32 -23.17
C LYS A 179 -12.88 -1.81 -24.21
N THR A 180 -13.99 -1.10 -24.40
CA THR A 180 -15.00 -1.41 -25.42
C THR A 180 -14.45 -1.24 -26.83
N ALA A 181 -13.70 -0.17 -27.09
CA ALA A 181 -13.07 0.08 -28.39
C ALA A 181 -12.01 -0.97 -28.74
N LEU A 182 -11.19 -1.39 -27.76
CA LEU A 182 -10.21 -2.47 -27.94
C LEU A 182 -10.90 -3.80 -28.29
N ALA A 183 -11.93 -4.19 -27.54
CA ALA A 183 -12.68 -5.41 -27.79
C ALA A 183 -13.35 -5.43 -29.18
N LEU A 184 -13.86 -4.29 -29.65
CA LEU A 184 -14.39 -4.16 -31.01
C LEU A 184 -13.29 -4.33 -32.06
N ASN A 185 -12.13 -3.68 -31.88
CA ASN A 185 -11.02 -3.76 -32.84
C ASN A 185 -10.42 -5.17 -32.93
N GLU A 186 -10.38 -5.93 -31.83
CA GLU A 186 -9.95 -7.33 -31.83
C GLU A 186 -10.92 -8.21 -32.63
N LYS A 187 -12.22 -8.02 -32.42
CA LYS A 187 -13.27 -8.73 -33.17
C LYS A 187 -13.16 -8.51 -34.69
N TYR A 188 -12.85 -7.30 -35.14
CA TYR A 188 -12.72 -6.98 -36.58
C TYR A 188 -11.36 -7.38 -37.20
N ARG A 189 -10.41 -7.91 -36.43
CA ARG A 189 -9.13 -8.45 -36.95
C ARG A 189 -9.17 -9.96 -37.19
N GLU A 190 -10.17 -10.63 -36.64
CA GLU A 190 -10.37 -12.09 -36.75
C GLU A 190 -11.35 -12.47 -37.88
N ASP A 191 -11.98 -11.49 -38.53
CA ASP A 191 -12.84 -11.59 -39.72
C ASP A 191 -12.10 -11.15 -40.99
#